data_AF-A0A7S1AUY0-F1
#
_entry.id   AF-A0A7S1AUY0-F1
#
_cell.length_a   1.000
_cell.length_b   1.000
_cell.length_c   1.000
_cell.angle_alpha   90.00
_cell.angle_beta   90.00
_cell.angle_gamma   90.00
#
_symmetry.space_group_name_H-M   'P 1'
#
loop_
_entity.id
_entity.type
_entity.pdbx_description
1 polymer ?
#
loop_
_entity_poly.entity_id
_entity_poly.type
_entity_poly.pdbx_seq_one_letter_code
_entity_poly.pdbx_strand_id
1 'polypeptide(L)'
;MSSFLLLLCFVAVDWTRTFRAHAQDVEVSDVVVEDGDVADSVVESQDDGTEVADDQPAANLTEDEQVAAYADSIKDLGSKLETLQNLLSQKGDVDPAMQERLKGLKSQLQGLGLDFNDGPKVDKGMTELIGGCMTMSLKRIGIRPSSIGALRQLAEDKLSQKEGSIVEMIRMVAVCINELTMDDLKLFKRGKLEKLPKTIVDAAKGSEGEKQVLDFDAEMWESLKVVADAIVKQYAGQDGTTLPVWYGVVAFVPFAAVIGVLVKKFLDMQKETGKQDKRARKRSKSQ
;
A
#
# COMPACT_ATOMS: atom_id res chain seq x y z
N MET A 1 -8.05 9.09 -46.95
CA MET A 1 -8.21 8.69 -45.53
C MET A 1 -7.51 7.36 -45.18
N SER A 2 -7.29 6.42 -46.12
CA SER A 2 -6.56 5.16 -45.83
C SER A 2 -5.08 5.30 -45.45
N SER A 3 -4.35 6.32 -45.91
CA SER A 3 -2.90 6.41 -45.66
C SER A 3 -2.52 6.85 -44.24
N PHE A 4 -3.43 7.48 -43.48
CA PHE A 4 -3.15 7.94 -42.11
C PHE A 4 -3.25 6.79 -41.08
N LEU A 5 -4.08 5.77 -41.35
CA LEU A 5 -4.24 4.60 -40.47
C LEU A 5 -3.03 3.67 -40.51
N LEU A 6 -2.34 3.56 -41.65
CA LEU A 6 -1.14 2.71 -41.77
C LEU A 6 0.06 3.31 -41.03
N LEU A 7 0.17 4.63 -40.92
CA LEU A 7 1.28 5.30 -40.24
C LEU A 7 1.20 5.16 -38.71
N LEU A 8 0.01 5.07 -38.13
CA LEU A 8 -0.18 4.83 -36.69
C LEU A 8 0.19 3.41 -36.27
N CYS A 9 0.00 2.41 -37.14
CA CYS A 9 0.38 1.03 -36.82
C CYS A 9 1.90 0.82 -36.78
N PHE A 10 2.69 1.55 -37.58
CA PHE A 10 4.14 1.42 -37.56
C PHE A 10 4.79 2.02 -36.30
N VAL A 11 4.22 3.10 -35.75
CA VAL A 11 4.76 3.72 -34.51
C VAL A 11 4.49 2.85 -33.27
N ALA A 12 3.39 2.08 -33.25
CA ALA A 12 3.08 1.20 -32.13
C ALA A 12 3.98 -0.05 -32.05
N VAL A 13 4.51 -0.52 -33.18
CA VAL A 13 5.37 -1.72 -33.22
C VAL A 13 6.80 -1.41 -32.77
N ASP A 14 7.31 -0.19 -32.99
CA ASP A 14 8.69 0.16 -32.61
C ASP A 14 8.87 0.40 -31.11
N TRP A 15 7.81 0.83 -30.40
CA TRP A 15 7.88 1.09 -28.95
C TRP A 15 8.03 -0.16 -28.08
N THR A 16 7.69 -1.35 -28.60
CA THR A 16 7.85 -2.61 -27.84
C THR A 16 9.25 -3.20 -27.95
N ARG A 17 10.10 -2.72 -28.87
CA ARG A 17 11.46 -3.25 -29.07
C ARG A 17 12.53 -2.59 -28.20
N THR A 18 12.28 -1.41 -27.65
CA THR A 18 13.29 -0.66 -26.88
C THR A 18 13.39 -1.06 -25.40
N PHE A 19 12.45 -1.87 -24.87
CA PHE A 19 12.46 -2.26 -23.45
C PHE A 19 13.22 -3.57 -23.12
N ARG A 20 13.95 -4.17 -24.06
CA ARG A 20 14.61 -5.49 -23.86
C ARG A 20 16.12 -5.47 -23.63
N ALA A 21 16.76 -4.33 -23.38
CA ALA A 21 18.23 -4.25 -23.40
C ALA A 21 18.90 -3.62 -22.16
N HIS A 22 18.37 -3.84 -20.95
CA HIS A 22 19.12 -3.60 -19.71
C HIS A 22 18.98 -4.78 -18.74
N ALA A 23 19.70 -5.87 -19.05
CA ALA A 23 20.19 -6.81 -18.06
C ALA A 23 21.71 -6.76 -18.16
N GLN A 24 22.34 -6.02 -17.26
CA GLN A 24 23.77 -6.10 -17.01
C GLN A 24 23.98 -6.41 -15.53
N ASP A 25 24.79 -7.43 -15.32
CA ASP A 25 25.32 -7.94 -14.07
C ASP A 25 25.87 -6.83 -13.17
N VAL A 26 25.49 -6.89 -11.90
CA VAL A 26 26.21 -6.21 -10.81
C VAL A 26 26.68 -7.29 -9.87
N GLU A 27 27.92 -7.73 -10.07
CA GLU A 27 28.74 -8.33 -9.01
C GLU A 27 28.91 -7.28 -7.91
N VAL A 28 28.42 -7.56 -6.71
CA VAL A 28 28.78 -6.81 -5.51
C VAL A 28 29.79 -7.63 -4.76
N SER A 29 31.02 -7.16 -4.81
CA SER A 29 32.15 -7.62 -4.02
C SER A 29 31.90 -7.43 -2.52
N ASP A 30 32.38 -8.40 -1.75
CA ASP A 30 32.50 -8.39 -0.30
C ASP A 30 33.10 -7.07 0.23
N VAL A 31 32.39 -6.43 1.14
CA VAL A 31 32.96 -5.40 2.02
C VAL A 31 32.80 -5.88 3.45
N VAL A 32 33.92 -6.40 3.96
CA VAL A 32 34.21 -6.53 5.38
C VAL A 32 34.33 -5.11 5.94
N VAL A 33 33.51 -4.75 6.93
CA VAL A 33 33.80 -3.62 7.84
C VAL A 33 33.69 -4.10 9.27
N GLU A 34 34.79 -3.85 9.96
CA GLU A 34 35.12 -4.13 11.34
C GLU A 34 34.23 -3.43 12.36
N ASP A 35 34.26 -4.02 13.56
CA ASP A 35 33.86 -3.50 14.86
C ASP A 35 34.18 -2.01 15.08
N GLY A 36 33.20 -1.29 15.64
CA GLY A 36 33.27 0.13 15.95
C GLY A 36 32.41 0.50 17.15
N ASP A 37 32.93 0.19 18.32
CA ASP A 37 32.54 0.60 19.67
C ASP A 37 32.46 2.13 19.79
N VAL A 38 31.29 2.72 20.13
CA VAL A 38 31.23 4.08 20.70
C VAL A 38 30.12 4.19 21.74
N ALA A 39 30.59 4.62 22.92
CA ALA A 39 29.94 4.84 24.19
C ALA A 39 28.85 5.94 24.23
N ASP A 40 27.94 5.74 25.18
CA ASP A 40 27.52 6.65 26.24
C ASP A 40 27.09 8.10 25.88
N SER A 41 25.79 8.35 26.01
CA SER A 41 25.33 9.65 26.51
C SER A 41 24.09 9.47 27.39
N VAL A 42 24.37 9.47 28.70
CA VAL A 42 23.43 9.77 29.79
C VAL A 42 22.76 11.12 29.55
N VAL A 43 21.42 11.14 29.57
CA VAL A 43 20.63 12.34 29.85
C VAL A 43 19.61 11.98 30.93
N GLU A 44 19.89 12.43 32.15
CA GLU A 44 18.91 12.51 33.23
C GLU A 44 17.81 13.50 32.86
N SER A 45 16.56 13.13 33.14
CA SER A 45 15.45 14.08 33.28
C SER A 45 14.57 13.59 34.42
N GLN A 46 14.64 14.36 35.49
CA GLN A 46 13.99 14.19 36.78
C GLN A 46 12.51 14.57 36.70
N ASP A 47 11.67 13.63 37.16
CA ASP A 47 10.48 13.77 38.03
C ASP A 47 9.60 15.04 37.94
N ASP A 48 8.33 14.87 37.57
CA ASP A 48 7.22 15.48 38.32
C ASP A 48 5.96 14.60 38.20
N GLY A 49 5.46 14.19 39.37
CA GLY A 49 4.41 13.21 39.54
C GLY A 49 3.00 13.77 39.35
N THR A 50 2.15 12.94 38.74
CA THR A 50 0.71 12.94 39.04
C THR A 50 0.22 11.50 38.92
N GLU A 51 0.00 10.88 40.09
CA GLU A 51 -0.61 9.56 40.24
C GLU A 51 -2.00 9.54 39.61
N VAL A 52 -2.18 8.69 38.60
CA VAL A 52 -3.47 8.11 38.25
C VAL A 52 -3.25 6.61 38.28
N ALA A 53 -3.99 5.92 39.15
CA ALA A 53 -3.83 4.51 39.47
C ALA A 53 -3.77 3.63 38.19
N ASP A 54 -2.60 3.02 38.01
CA ASP A 54 -2.25 2.11 36.92
C ASP A 54 -2.60 0.68 37.36
N ASP A 55 -3.64 0.12 36.76
CA ASP A 55 -4.01 -1.29 36.88
C ASP A 55 -3.10 -2.06 35.91
N GLN A 56 -2.01 -2.62 36.43
CA GLN A 56 -1.05 -3.43 35.68
C GLN A 56 -1.74 -4.64 35.02
N PRO A 57 -1.47 -4.96 33.73
CA PRO A 57 -1.52 -6.33 33.28
C PRO A 57 -0.15 -6.99 33.47
N ALA A 58 -0.21 -8.18 34.06
CA ALA A 58 0.89 -9.04 34.45
C ALA A 58 1.92 -9.29 33.33
N ALA A 59 3.18 -8.97 33.63
CA ALA A 59 4.35 -9.39 32.88
C ALA A 59 4.66 -10.88 33.15
N ASN A 60 4.02 -11.80 32.40
CA ASN A 60 4.49 -13.16 32.06
C ASN A 60 3.35 -14.01 31.44
N LEU A 61 2.69 -13.48 30.42
CA LEU A 61 1.74 -14.27 29.61
C LEU A 61 2.39 -14.60 28.28
N THR A 62 2.22 -15.85 27.81
CA THR A 62 2.73 -16.27 26.51
C THR A 62 2.12 -15.42 25.39
N GLU A 63 2.78 -15.32 24.24
CA GLU A 63 2.31 -14.45 23.14
C GLU A 63 0.88 -14.80 22.69
N ASP A 64 0.47 -16.06 22.84
CA ASP A 64 -0.90 -16.52 22.59
C ASP A 64 -1.91 -15.96 23.61
N GLU A 65 -1.52 -15.84 24.89
CA GLU A 65 -2.37 -15.25 25.94
C GLU A 65 -2.46 -13.73 25.82
N GLN A 66 -1.41 -13.05 25.35
CA GLN A 66 -1.47 -11.60 25.11
C GLN A 66 -2.32 -11.26 23.89
N VAL A 67 -2.24 -12.04 22.82
CA VAL A 67 -3.10 -11.90 21.65
C VAL A 67 -4.54 -12.26 22.00
N ALA A 68 -4.76 -13.29 22.81
CA ALA A 68 -6.08 -13.63 23.34
C ALA A 68 -6.64 -12.51 24.23
N ALA A 69 -5.85 -11.96 25.17
CA ALA A 69 -6.27 -10.86 26.04
C ALA A 69 -6.60 -9.58 25.26
N TYR A 70 -5.86 -9.29 24.18
CA TYR A 70 -6.13 -8.15 23.32
C TYR A 70 -7.38 -8.38 22.45
N ALA A 71 -7.58 -9.61 21.96
CA ALA A 71 -8.80 -9.99 21.24
C ALA A 71 -10.04 -9.92 22.15
N ASP A 72 -9.92 -10.38 23.40
CA ASP A 72 -10.98 -10.30 24.40
C ASP A 72 -11.26 -8.84 24.79
N SER A 73 -10.23 -8.01 24.92
CA SER A 73 -10.38 -6.57 25.15
C SER A 73 -11.09 -5.86 23.99
N ILE A 74 -10.82 -6.23 22.74
CA ILE A 74 -11.53 -5.70 21.56
C ILE A 74 -12.99 -6.17 21.52
N LYS A 75 -13.25 -7.42 21.88
CA LYS A 75 -14.60 -7.98 21.96
C LYS A 75 -15.41 -7.32 23.08
N ASP A 76 -14.77 -7.08 24.22
CA ASP A 76 -15.33 -6.33 25.35
C ASP A 76 -15.57 -4.85 24.99
N LEU A 77 -14.70 -4.23 24.20
CA LEU A 77 -14.93 -2.89 23.65
C LEU A 77 -16.13 -2.87 22.69
N GLY A 78 -16.27 -3.88 21.83
CA GLY A 78 -17.42 -4.04 20.93
C GLY A 78 -18.74 -4.20 21.69
N SER A 79 -18.76 -5.07 22.70
CA SER A 79 -19.94 -5.31 23.53
C SER A 79 -20.30 -4.10 24.40
N LYS A 80 -19.30 -3.37 24.92
CA LYS A 80 -19.52 -2.11 25.65
C LYS A 80 -20.04 -1.00 24.75
N LEU A 81 -19.56 -0.88 23.51
CA LEU A 81 -20.09 0.07 22.53
C LEU A 81 -21.54 -0.24 22.15
N GLU A 82 -21.88 -1.51 21.98
CA GLU A 82 -23.26 -1.93 21.69
C GLU A 82 -24.19 -1.75 22.90
N THR A 83 -23.70 -2.05 24.11
CA THR A 83 -24.42 -1.79 25.36
C THR A 83 -24.65 -0.30 25.57
N LEU A 84 -23.63 0.54 25.30
CA LEU A 84 -23.76 1.99 25.33
C LEU A 84 -24.75 2.50 24.27
N GLN A 85 -24.72 1.94 23.07
CA GLN A 85 -25.67 2.30 22.00
C GLN A 85 -27.12 1.94 22.37
N ASN A 86 -27.33 0.78 23.00
CA ASN A 86 -28.64 0.35 23.50
C ASN A 86 -29.11 1.21 24.69
N LEU A 87 -28.24 1.50 25.66
CA LEU A 87 -28.56 2.38 26.79
C LEU A 87 -28.83 3.82 26.35
N LEU A 88 -28.11 4.34 25.36
CA LEU A 88 -28.39 5.63 24.75
C LEU A 88 -29.75 5.63 24.05
N SER A 89 -30.04 4.61 23.23
CA SER A 89 -31.31 4.52 22.52
C SER A 89 -32.51 4.34 23.46
N GLN A 90 -32.30 3.74 24.63
CA GLN A 90 -33.32 3.52 25.65
C GLN A 90 -33.54 4.74 26.56
N LYS A 91 -32.57 5.65 26.68
CA LYS A 91 -32.69 6.88 27.49
C LYS A 91 -33.40 8.04 26.80
N GLY A 92 -33.77 7.93 25.52
CA GLY A 92 -34.70 8.85 24.82
C GLY A 92 -34.21 10.28 24.54
N ASP A 93 -33.26 10.81 25.33
CA ASP A 93 -32.73 12.18 25.27
C ASP A 93 -31.25 12.18 24.87
N VAL A 94 -30.93 11.63 23.69
CA VAL A 94 -29.55 11.54 23.22
C VAL A 94 -29.32 12.45 22.03
N ASP A 95 -28.27 13.26 22.14
CA ASP A 95 -27.78 14.12 21.07
C ASP A 95 -27.46 13.27 19.83
N PRO A 96 -28.13 13.51 18.68
CA PRO A 96 -27.93 12.73 17.45
C PRO A 96 -26.46 12.74 17.00
N ALA A 97 -25.70 13.78 17.34
CA ALA A 97 -24.28 13.87 17.02
C ALA A 97 -23.43 12.77 17.69
N MET A 98 -23.80 12.32 18.90
CA MET A 98 -23.08 11.24 19.60
C MET A 98 -23.35 9.88 18.94
N GLN A 99 -24.59 9.65 18.51
CA GLN A 99 -24.99 8.42 17.83
C GLN A 99 -24.31 8.28 16.46
N GLU A 100 -24.15 9.40 15.76
CA GLU A 100 -23.44 9.47 14.48
C GLU A 100 -21.94 9.23 14.65
N ARG A 101 -21.30 9.78 15.69
CA ARG A 101 -19.89 9.50 16.01
C ARG A 101 -19.64 8.03 16.34
N LEU A 102 -20.51 7.40 17.13
CA LEU A 102 -20.42 5.98 17.46
C LEU A 102 -20.58 5.09 16.22
N LYS A 103 -21.53 5.42 15.34
CA LYS A 103 -21.68 4.72 14.05
C LYS A 103 -20.46 4.93 13.15
N GLY A 104 -19.89 6.14 13.12
CA GLY A 104 -18.68 6.46 12.36
C GLY A 104 -17.48 5.64 12.84
N LEU A 105 -17.25 5.58 14.15
CA LEU A 105 -16.18 4.78 14.75
C LEU A 105 -16.37 3.28 14.48
N LYS A 106 -17.60 2.76 14.63
CA LYS A 106 -17.93 1.38 14.28
C LYS A 106 -17.64 1.08 12.80
N SER A 107 -18.02 1.99 11.90
CA SER A 107 -17.76 1.86 10.47
C SER A 107 -16.27 1.96 10.12
N GLN A 108 -15.50 2.78 10.84
CA GLN A 108 -14.04 2.84 10.68
C GLN A 108 -13.36 1.56 11.15
N LEU A 109 -13.79 1.01 12.29
CA LEU A 109 -13.29 -0.25 12.83
C LEU A 109 -13.64 -1.44 11.91
N GLN A 110 -14.88 -1.48 11.40
CA GLN A 110 -15.28 -2.46 10.39
C GLN A 110 -14.50 -2.29 9.07
N GLY A 111 -14.24 -1.05 8.65
CA GLY A 111 -13.40 -0.75 7.48
C GLY A 111 -11.94 -1.18 7.64
N LEU A 112 -11.46 -1.34 8.88
CA LEU A 112 -10.15 -1.90 9.22
C LEU A 112 -10.17 -3.44 9.34
N GLY A 113 -11.29 -4.10 9.02
CA GLY A 113 -11.44 -5.55 9.06
C GLY A 113 -11.76 -6.13 10.44
N LEU A 114 -12.13 -5.30 11.41
CA LEU A 114 -12.68 -5.76 12.69
C LEU A 114 -14.21 -5.82 12.54
N ASP A 115 -14.70 -6.84 11.86
CA ASP A 115 -16.15 -7.08 11.84
C ASP A 115 -16.55 -7.84 13.11
N PHE A 116 -17.34 -7.18 13.96
CA PHE A 116 -17.78 -7.70 15.26
C PHE A 116 -19.00 -8.63 15.14
N ASN A 117 -19.62 -8.68 13.96
CA ASN A 117 -20.83 -9.42 13.68
C ASN A 117 -20.52 -10.54 12.68
N ASP A 118 -20.28 -11.74 13.19
CA ASP A 118 -20.39 -13.03 12.48
C ASP A 118 -19.81 -13.10 11.05
N GLY A 119 -18.51 -13.41 10.97
CA GLY A 119 -17.84 -13.98 9.80
C GLY A 119 -17.01 -15.20 10.22
N PRO A 120 -16.62 -16.10 9.29
CA PRO A 120 -15.99 -17.39 9.61
C PRO A 120 -14.82 -17.18 10.58
N LYS A 121 -14.70 -18.06 11.58
CA LYS A 121 -13.69 -18.05 12.63
C LYS A 121 -12.30 -18.33 12.06
N VAL A 122 -11.80 -17.48 11.19
CA VAL A 122 -10.42 -17.51 10.71
C VAL A 122 -9.59 -16.89 11.83
N ASP A 123 -8.64 -17.63 12.35
CA ASP A 123 -7.72 -17.12 13.37
C ASP A 123 -7.12 -15.79 12.90
N LYS A 124 -7.31 -14.76 13.73
CA LYS A 124 -6.86 -13.39 13.42
C LYS A 124 -5.38 -13.36 13.07
N GLY A 125 -4.58 -14.18 13.76
CA GLY A 125 -3.16 -14.34 13.48
C GLY A 125 -2.88 -14.82 12.05
N MET A 126 -3.64 -15.80 11.55
CA MET A 126 -3.49 -16.30 10.19
C MET A 126 -3.90 -15.25 9.15
N THR A 127 -5.02 -14.55 9.38
CA THR A 127 -5.44 -13.46 8.48
C THR A 127 -4.39 -12.34 8.39
N GLU A 128 -3.78 -11.98 9.53
CA GLU A 128 -2.68 -11.02 9.56
C GLU A 128 -1.42 -11.54 8.86
N LEU A 129 -1.11 -12.84 9.00
CA LEU A 129 -0.02 -13.51 8.29
C LEU A 129 -0.20 -13.46 6.78
N ILE A 130 -1.36 -13.89 6.31
CA ILE A 130 -1.73 -13.90 4.90
C ILE A 130 -1.73 -12.47 4.34
N GLY A 131 -2.30 -11.50 5.07
CA GLY A 131 -2.29 -10.09 4.69
C GLY A 131 -0.89 -9.50 4.61
N GLY A 132 -0.02 -9.83 5.56
CA GLY A 132 1.40 -9.45 5.54
C GLY A 132 2.12 -10.04 4.34
N CYS A 133 1.95 -11.34 4.10
CA CYS A 133 2.52 -12.06 2.97
C CYS A 133 2.09 -11.51 1.61
N MET A 134 0.80 -11.21 1.47
CA MET A 134 0.25 -10.63 0.25
C MET A 134 0.76 -9.20 0.03
N THR A 135 0.85 -8.39 1.08
CA THR A 135 1.39 -7.03 1.00
C THR A 135 2.88 -7.03 0.65
N MET A 136 3.68 -7.93 1.23
CA MET A 136 5.10 -8.08 0.89
C MET A 136 5.31 -8.54 -0.55
N SER A 137 4.49 -9.51 -1.00
CA SER A 137 4.53 -10.02 -2.37
C SER A 137 4.15 -8.91 -3.38
N LEU A 138 3.12 -8.13 -3.09
CA LEU A 138 2.71 -6.96 -3.89
C LEU A 138 3.80 -5.88 -3.94
N LYS A 139 4.44 -5.56 -2.80
CA LYS A 139 5.56 -4.61 -2.77
C LYS A 139 6.72 -5.05 -3.64
N ARG A 140 6.97 -6.37 -3.71
CA ARG A 140 8.09 -6.92 -4.49
C ARG A 140 7.82 -6.99 -5.99
N ILE A 141 6.63 -7.42 -6.41
CA ILE A 141 6.24 -7.41 -7.84
C ILE A 141 5.97 -5.98 -8.34
N GLY A 142 5.57 -5.12 -7.42
CA GLY A 142 4.98 -3.81 -7.69
C GLY A 142 3.48 -3.93 -7.90
N ILE A 143 2.75 -2.87 -7.54
CA ILE A 143 1.31 -2.76 -7.75
C ILE A 143 1.08 -2.53 -9.25
N ARG A 144 0.83 -3.60 -10.00
CA ARG A 144 0.48 -3.56 -11.42
C ARG A 144 -1.02 -3.79 -11.58
N PRO A 145 -1.66 -3.26 -12.63
CA PRO A 145 -3.06 -3.57 -12.92
C PRO A 145 -3.32 -5.08 -13.06
N SER A 146 -2.33 -5.85 -13.52
CA SER A 146 -2.41 -7.31 -13.61
C SER A 146 -2.47 -8.01 -12.24
N SER A 147 -1.68 -7.57 -11.26
CA SER A 147 -1.70 -8.16 -9.91
C SER A 147 -2.99 -7.80 -9.16
N ILE A 148 -3.47 -6.56 -9.29
CA ILE A 148 -4.77 -6.16 -8.72
C ILE A 148 -5.92 -6.88 -9.43
N GLY A 149 -5.83 -7.10 -10.74
CA GLY A 149 -6.79 -7.88 -11.50
C GLY A 149 -6.87 -9.33 -11.04
N ALA A 150 -5.72 -9.97 -10.79
CA ALA A 150 -5.68 -11.32 -10.22
C ALA A 150 -6.29 -11.38 -8.82
N LEU A 151 -6.04 -10.37 -7.97
CA LEU A 151 -6.66 -10.27 -6.65
C LEU A 151 -8.18 -10.09 -6.73
N ARG A 152 -8.68 -9.29 -7.68
CA ARG A 152 -10.13 -9.15 -7.94
C ARG A 152 -10.74 -10.47 -8.35
N GLN A 153 -10.09 -11.19 -9.27
CA GLN A 153 -10.56 -12.50 -9.70
C GLN A 153 -10.57 -13.51 -8.54
N LEU A 154 -9.58 -13.46 -7.66
CA LEU A 154 -9.51 -14.28 -6.46
C LEU A 154 -10.66 -13.94 -5.48
N ALA A 155 -10.88 -12.65 -5.20
CA ALA A 155 -11.95 -12.17 -4.34
C ALA A 155 -13.36 -12.50 -4.85
N GLU A 156 -13.55 -12.47 -6.17
CA GLU A 156 -14.83 -12.76 -6.84
C GLU A 156 -15.07 -14.28 -7.07
N ASP A 157 -14.21 -15.15 -6.52
CA ASP A 157 -14.25 -16.61 -6.73
C ASP A 157 -14.20 -17.03 -8.22
N LYS A 158 -13.61 -16.18 -9.06
CA LYS A 158 -13.40 -16.45 -10.49
C LYS A 158 -12.08 -17.15 -10.78
N LEU A 159 -11.23 -17.28 -9.76
CA LEU A 159 -9.91 -17.88 -9.85
C LEU A 159 -9.91 -19.18 -9.05
N SER A 160 -9.86 -20.32 -9.74
CA SER A 160 -9.71 -21.61 -9.07
C SER A 160 -8.31 -21.76 -8.45
N GLN A 161 -8.16 -22.62 -7.45
CA GLN A 161 -6.87 -22.92 -6.81
C GLN A 161 -5.79 -23.35 -7.83
N LYS A 162 -6.20 -24.11 -8.86
CA LYS A 162 -5.33 -24.56 -9.95
C LYS A 162 -4.92 -23.43 -10.90
N GLU A 163 -5.77 -22.44 -11.12
CA GLU A 163 -5.39 -21.23 -11.88
C GLU A 163 -4.53 -20.30 -11.03
N GLY A 164 -4.82 -20.21 -9.74
CA GLY A 164 -4.02 -19.48 -8.77
C GLY A 164 -2.60 -20.01 -8.64
N SER A 165 -2.41 -21.32 -8.77
CA SER A 165 -1.08 -21.92 -8.80
C SER A 165 -0.26 -21.52 -10.03
N ILE A 166 -0.82 -20.83 -11.03
CA ILE A 166 -0.10 -20.27 -12.19
C ILE A 166 0.31 -18.81 -11.93
N VAL A 167 -0.39 -18.12 -11.03
CA VAL A 167 -0.15 -16.70 -10.74
C VAL A 167 1.05 -16.56 -9.80
N GLU A 168 2.13 -15.93 -10.29
CA GLU A 168 3.39 -15.73 -9.54
C GLU A 168 3.16 -15.10 -8.16
N MET A 169 2.25 -14.12 -8.06
CA MET A 169 1.90 -13.48 -6.79
C MET A 169 1.32 -14.46 -5.77
N ILE A 170 0.41 -15.35 -6.20
CA ILE A 170 -0.25 -16.32 -5.31
C ILE A 170 0.75 -17.37 -4.85
N ARG A 171 1.66 -17.81 -5.74
CA ARG A 171 2.78 -18.70 -5.37
C ARG A 171 3.68 -18.07 -4.31
N MET A 172 4.02 -16.79 -4.45
CA MET A 172 4.82 -16.09 -3.43
C MET A 172 4.08 -15.98 -2.10
N VAL A 173 2.77 -15.77 -2.11
CA VAL A 173 1.98 -15.77 -0.88
C VAL A 173 1.98 -17.15 -0.22
N ALA A 174 1.87 -18.23 -1.00
CA ALA A 174 1.93 -19.58 -0.46
C ALA A 174 3.28 -19.94 0.17
N VAL A 175 4.38 -19.67 -0.53
CA VAL A 175 5.73 -19.86 0.05
C VAL A 175 5.94 -18.97 1.25
N CYS A 176 5.44 -17.74 1.20
CA CYS A 176 5.49 -16.84 2.35
C CYS A 176 4.76 -17.41 3.57
N ILE A 177 3.54 -17.93 3.43
CA ILE A 177 2.77 -18.46 4.58
C ILE A 177 3.47 -19.67 5.21
N ASN A 178 4.14 -20.50 4.40
CA ASN A 178 4.82 -21.69 4.89
C ASN A 178 6.21 -21.41 5.48
N GLU A 179 6.94 -20.40 4.97
CA GLU A 179 8.31 -20.10 5.41
C GLU A 179 8.40 -18.96 6.44
N LEU A 180 7.47 -18.00 6.43
CA LEU A 180 7.52 -16.85 7.34
C LEU A 180 6.83 -17.15 8.66
N THR A 181 7.53 -16.82 9.73
CA THR A 181 7.00 -16.90 11.09
C THR A 181 6.29 -15.60 11.48
N MET A 182 5.51 -15.65 12.56
CA MET A 182 4.86 -14.46 13.12
C MET A 182 5.87 -13.40 13.58
N ASP A 183 7.09 -13.80 13.95
CA ASP A 183 8.15 -12.87 14.37
C ASP A 183 8.69 -12.06 13.20
N ASP A 184 8.86 -12.68 12.04
CA ASP A 184 9.26 -11.98 10.82
C ASP A 184 8.20 -10.96 10.38
N LEU A 185 6.93 -11.29 10.62
CA LEU A 185 5.83 -10.38 10.36
C LEU A 185 5.83 -9.18 11.31
N LYS A 186 6.24 -9.36 12.59
CA LYS A 186 6.48 -8.25 13.51
C LYS A 186 7.62 -7.36 13.00
N LEU A 187 8.69 -7.94 12.45
CA LEU A 187 9.79 -7.17 11.85
C LEU A 187 9.35 -6.40 10.60
N PHE A 188 8.49 -6.98 9.77
CA PHE A 188 7.89 -6.30 8.63
C PHE A 188 7.00 -5.13 9.06
N LYS A 189 6.12 -5.33 10.06
CA LYS A 189 5.27 -4.26 10.62
C LYS A 189 6.09 -3.11 11.21
N ARG A 190 7.26 -3.41 11.80
CA ARG A 190 8.22 -2.41 12.30
C ARG A 190 9.02 -1.73 11.19
N GLY A 191 8.82 -2.11 9.92
CA GLY A 191 9.56 -1.57 8.78
C GLY A 191 11.02 -2.02 8.69
N LYS A 192 11.45 -2.97 9.52
CA LYS A 192 12.83 -3.51 9.47
C LYS A 192 13.01 -4.46 8.29
N LEU A 193 11.97 -5.21 7.96
CA LEU A 193 11.91 -6.03 6.75
C LEU A 193 11.11 -5.26 5.70
N GLU A 194 11.76 -4.65 4.72
CA GLU A 194 11.03 -3.89 3.69
C GLU A 194 10.58 -4.79 2.53
N LYS A 195 11.31 -5.88 2.29
CA LYS A 195 11.15 -6.78 1.15
C LYS A 195 11.14 -8.23 1.61
N LEU A 196 10.33 -9.05 0.94
CA LEU A 196 10.36 -10.50 1.06
C LEU A 196 11.82 -10.99 0.84
N PRO A 197 12.34 -11.95 1.60
CA PRO A 197 13.64 -12.59 1.34
C PRO A 197 13.76 -13.13 -0.09
N LYS A 198 14.99 -13.19 -0.64
CA LYS A 198 15.20 -13.72 -2.00
C LYS A 198 14.87 -15.21 -2.11
N THR A 199 15.15 -15.97 -1.05
CA THR A 199 14.87 -17.41 -0.93
C THR A 199 13.41 -17.74 -1.23
N ILE A 200 12.47 -17.03 -0.58
CA ILE A 200 11.02 -17.23 -0.76
C ILE A 200 10.60 -16.96 -2.21
N VAL A 201 11.19 -15.95 -2.84
CA VAL A 201 10.84 -15.60 -4.23
C VAL A 201 11.39 -16.60 -5.23
N ASP A 202 12.58 -17.13 -5.00
CA ASP A 202 13.17 -18.14 -5.87
C ASP A 202 12.44 -19.49 -5.73
N ALA A 203 12.04 -19.86 -4.50
CA ALA A 203 11.17 -21.00 -4.23
C ALA A 203 9.78 -20.83 -4.88
N ALA A 204 9.19 -19.64 -4.82
CA ALA A 204 7.89 -19.34 -5.44
C ALA A 204 7.89 -19.41 -6.97
N LYS A 205 9.03 -19.17 -7.62
CA LYS A 205 9.19 -19.33 -9.08
C LYS A 205 9.31 -20.79 -9.49
N GLY A 206 9.79 -21.65 -8.59
CA GLY A 206 9.92 -23.09 -8.82
C GLY A 206 8.58 -23.82 -8.85
N SER A 207 8.66 -25.14 -9.05
CA SER A 207 7.52 -26.04 -8.90
C SER A 207 7.05 -26.16 -7.45
N GLU A 208 7.88 -25.73 -6.49
CA GLU A 208 7.55 -25.70 -5.07
C GLU A 208 6.43 -24.71 -4.77
N GLY A 209 6.51 -23.47 -5.27
CA GLY A 209 5.42 -22.51 -5.12
C GLY A 209 4.10 -22.97 -5.74
N GLU A 210 4.14 -23.75 -6.83
CA GLU A 210 2.93 -24.33 -7.43
C GLU A 210 2.31 -25.40 -6.53
N LYS A 211 3.14 -26.31 -6.00
CA LYS A 211 2.68 -27.36 -5.07
C LYS A 211 2.08 -26.76 -3.81
N GLN A 212 2.74 -25.77 -3.21
CA GLN A 212 2.25 -25.15 -1.99
C GLN A 212 0.88 -24.46 -2.16
N VAL A 213 0.60 -23.88 -3.34
CA VAL A 213 -0.75 -23.34 -3.62
C VAL A 213 -1.79 -24.46 -3.74
N LEU A 214 -1.42 -25.60 -4.34
CA LEU A 214 -2.31 -26.76 -4.48
C LEU A 214 -2.52 -27.51 -3.15
N ASP A 215 -1.57 -27.41 -2.22
CA ASP A 215 -1.63 -28.02 -0.90
C ASP A 215 -2.41 -27.17 0.11
N PHE A 216 -2.84 -25.96 -0.25
CA PHE A 216 -3.75 -25.17 0.57
C PHE A 216 -5.07 -25.92 0.79
N ASP A 217 -5.45 -26.00 2.07
CA ASP A 217 -6.78 -26.43 2.47
C ASP A 217 -7.83 -25.38 2.05
N ALA A 218 -9.09 -25.82 2.01
CA ALA A 218 -10.20 -24.95 1.59
C ALA A 218 -10.37 -23.73 2.51
N GLU A 219 -10.07 -23.86 3.81
CA GLU A 219 -10.16 -22.77 4.77
C GLU A 219 -9.07 -21.72 4.53
N MET A 220 -7.83 -22.16 4.30
CA MET A 220 -6.73 -21.26 3.92
C MET A 220 -7.02 -20.56 2.58
N TRP A 221 -7.59 -21.27 1.60
CA TRP A 221 -8.01 -20.66 0.35
C TRP A 221 -9.11 -19.60 0.53
N GLU A 222 -10.13 -19.87 1.34
CA GLU A 222 -11.18 -18.91 1.66
C GLU A 222 -10.63 -17.68 2.40
N SER A 223 -9.74 -17.89 3.38
CA SER A 223 -9.09 -16.77 4.09
C SER A 223 -8.26 -15.88 3.15
N LEU A 224 -7.61 -16.49 2.15
CA LEU A 224 -6.89 -15.76 1.10
C LEU A 224 -7.83 -14.90 0.26
N LYS A 225 -9.04 -15.38 -0.07
CA LYS A 225 -10.06 -14.59 -0.80
C LYS A 225 -10.53 -13.40 0.02
N VAL A 226 -10.79 -13.59 1.31
CA VAL A 226 -11.23 -12.52 2.23
C VAL A 226 -10.15 -11.42 2.32
N VAL A 227 -8.89 -11.82 2.48
CA VAL A 227 -7.75 -10.88 2.51
C VAL A 227 -7.58 -10.19 1.16
N ALA A 228 -7.71 -10.92 0.05
CA ALA A 228 -7.63 -10.36 -1.29
C ALA A 228 -8.73 -9.31 -1.53
N ASP A 229 -9.97 -9.58 -1.11
CA ASP A 229 -11.09 -8.64 -1.21
C ASP A 229 -10.82 -7.37 -0.40
N ALA A 230 -10.33 -7.49 0.83
CA ALA A 230 -9.96 -6.35 1.66
C ALA A 230 -8.87 -5.48 1.00
N ILE A 231 -7.82 -6.12 0.48
CA ILE A 231 -6.73 -5.43 -0.23
C ILE A 231 -7.26 -4.75 -1.50
N VAL A 232 -8.05 -5.46 -2.30
CA VAL A 232 -8.68 -4.92 -3.50
C VAL A 232 -9.54 -3.72 -3.16
N LYS A 233 -10.35 -3.76 -2.09
CA LYS A 233 -11.17 -2.62 -1.67
C LYS A 233 -10.32 -1.41 -1.26
N GLN A 234 -9.20 -1.63 -0.57
CA GLN A 234 -8.27 -0.56 -0.21
C GLN A 234 -7.63 0.10 -1.44
N TYR A 235 -7.21 -0.70 -2.44
CA TYR A 235 -6.62 -0.16 -3.67
C TYR A 235 -7.66 0.35 -4.68
N ALA A 236 -8.81 -0.31 -4.81
CA ALA A 236 -9.93 0.11 -5.66
C ALA A 236 -10.65 1.35 -5.11
N GLY A 237 -10.57 1.59 -3.79
CA GLY A 237 -10.96 2.86 -3.18
C GLY A 237 -10.13 4.05 -3.68
N GLN A 238 -8.91 3.81 -4.18
CA GLN A 238 -8.14 4.83 -4.91
C GLN A 238 -8.55 4.92 -6.40
N ASP A 239 -9.05 3.84 -7.00
CA ASP A 239 -9.58 3.82 -8.37
C ASP A 239 -10.91 4.59 -8.50
N GLY A 240 -11.61 4.84 -7.38
CA GLY A 240 -12.75 5.76 -7.29
C GLY A 240 -12.37 7.24 -7.45
N THR A 241 -11.10 7.58 -7.27
CA THR A 241 -10.52 8.83 -7.78
C THR A 241 -9.95 8.62 -9.18
N THR A 242 -10.83 8.24 -10.12
CA THR A 242 -10.90 9.12 -11.27
C THR A 242 -11.31 10.48 -10.71
N LEU A 243 -10.33 11.29 -10.27
CA LEU A 243 -10.59 12.72 -10.11
C LEU A 243 -11.25 13.10 -11.43
N PRO A 244 -12.54 13.50 -11.43
CA PRO A 244 -13.26 13.71 -12.68
C PRO A 244 -12.36 14.62 -13.49
N VAL A 245 -12.07 14.29 -14.75
CA VAL A 245 -11.00 14.90 -15.58
C VAL A 245 -10.89 16.42 -15.39
N TRP A 246 -12.01 17.07 -15.09
CA TRP A 246 -12.11 18.43 -14.56
C TRP A 246 -11.17 18.83 -13.40
N TYR A 247 -10.98 18.05 -12.34
CA TYR A 247 -10.04 18.38 -11.25
C TYR A 247 -8.58 18.41 -11.73
N GLY A 248 -8.21 17.53 -12.68
CA GLY A 248 -6.91 17.59 -13.35
C GLY A 248 -6.74 18.87 -14.19
N VAL A 249 -7.81 19.31 -14.86
CA VAL A 249 -7.81 20.57 -15.63
C VAL A 249 -7.72 21.79 -14.70
N VAL A 250 -8.44 21.80 -13.56
CA VAL A 250 -8.42 22.91 -12.60
C VAL A 250 -7.07 23.03 -11.89
N ALA A 251 -6.42 21.91 -11.55
CA ALA A 251 -5.08 21.91 -10.96
C ALA A 251 -3.98 22.39 -11.93
N PHE A 252 -4.18 22.26 -13.25
CA PHE A 252 -3.24 22.73 -14.27
C PHE A 252 -3.37 24.22 -14.61
N VAL A 253 -4.49 24.88 -14.28
CA VAL A 253 -4.70 26.32 -14.53
C VAL A 253 -3.58 27.21 -13.97
N PRO A 254 -3.14 27.08 -12.70
CA PRO A 254 -2.05 27.91 -12.18
C PRO A 254 -0.72 27.65 -12.91
N PHE A 255 -0.42 26.39 -13.25
CA PHE A 255 0.79 26.05 -13.99
C PHE A 255 0.77 26.62 -15.43
N ALA A 256 -0.36 26.55 -16.12
CA ALA A 256 -0.53 27.12 -17.45
C ALA A 256 -0.42 28.65 -17.45
N ALA A 257 -0.91 29.33 -16.41
CA ALA A 257 -0.77 30.78 -16.26
C ALA A 257 0.71 31.19 -16.09
N VAL A 258 1.48 30.46 -15.28
CA VAL A 258 2.93 30.70 -15.11
C VAL A 258 3.68 30.51 -16.43
N ILE A 259 3.39 29.43 -17.17
CA ILE A 259 4.01 29.18 -18.48
C ILE A 259 3.62 30.29 -19.48
N GLY A 260 2.36 30.73 -19.49
CA GLY A 260 1.90 31.84 -20.34
C GLY A 260 2.64 33.16 -20.07
N VAL A 261 2.88 33.50 -18.80
CA VAL A 261 3.66 34.69 -18.41
C VAL A 261 5.12 34.57 -18.84
N LEU A 262 5.73 33.39 -18.68
CA LEU A 262 7.11 33.15 -19.11
C LEU A 262 7.28 33.26 -20.63
N VAL A 263 6.36 32.69 -21.42
CA VAL A 263 6.38 32.79 -22.89
C VAL A 263 6.20 34.24 -23.35
N LYS A 264 5.28 35.00 -22.73
CA LYS A 264 5.10 36.42 -23.05
C LYS A 264 6.35 37.25 -22.75
N LYS A 265 6.99 37.02 -21.60
CA LYS A 265 8.27 37.67 -21.22
C LYS A 265 9.40 37.35 -22.20
N PHE A 266 9.45 36.11 -22.69
CA PHE A 266 10.48 35.70 -23.67
C PHE A 266 10.27 36.35 -25.03
N LEU A 267 9.02 36.46 -25.50
CA LEU A 267 8.68 37.14 -26.76
C LEU A 267 8.94 38.66 -26.71
N ASP A 268 8.69 39.32 -25.58
CA ASP A 268 8.99 40.74 -25.44
C ASP A 268 10.51 41.00 -25.43
N MET A 269 11.31 40.13 -24.80
CA MET A 269 12.78 40.25 -24.85
C MET A 269 13.31 40.13 -26.29
N GLN A 270 12.79 39.21 -27.11
CA GLN A 270 13.23 39.10 -28.52
C GLN A 270 12.86 40.33 -29.36
N LYS A 271 11.72 40.98 -29.09
CA LYS A 271 11.32 42.21 -29.78
C LYS A 271 12.22 43.39 -29.42
N GLU A 272 12.73 43.44 -28.19
CA GLU A 272 13.64 44.51 -27.76
C GLU A 272 15.05 44.34 -28.34
N THR A 273 15.58 43.12 -28.38
CA THR A 273 16.88 42.84 -29.03
C THR A 273 16.85 43.22 -30.51
N GLY A 274 15.78 42.84 -31.23
CA GLY A 274 15.63 43.21 -32.64
C GLY A 274 15.47 44.71 -32.92
N LYS A 275 15.02 45.51 -31.93
CA LYS A 275 14.95 46.98 -32.04
C LYS A 275 16.28 47.66 -31.67
N GLN A 276 17.02 47.13 -30.70
CA GLN A 276 18.36 47.63 -30.37
C GLN A 276 19.33 47.42 -31.53
N ASP A 277 19.31 46.25 -32.18
CA ASP A 277 20.18 45.97 -33.34
C ASP A 277 19.90 46.90 -34.53
N LYS A 278 18.62 47.22 -34.78
CA LYS A 278 18.23 48.17 -35.82
C LYS A 278 18.64 49.62 -35.49
N ARG A 279 18.66 50.00 -34.21
CA ARG A 279 19.14 51.32 -33.77
C ARG A 279 20.67 51.41 -33.80
N ALA A 280 21.37 50.34 -33.43
CA ALA A 280 22.83 50.24 -33.52
C ALA A 280 23.31 50.32 -34.98
N ARG A 281 22.68 49.58 -35.90
CA ARG A 281 22.98 49.63 -37.35
C ARG A 281 22.69 50.97 -38.02
N LYS A 282 21.72 51.75 -37.52
CA LYS A 282 21.45 53.11 -38.04
C LYS A 282 22.51 54.12 -37.57
N ARG A 283 23.07 53.95 -36.37
CA ARG A 283 24.14 54.82 -35.86
C ARG A 283 25.48 54.55 -36.56
N SER A 284 25.79 53.30 -36.91
CA SER A 284 27.03 52.95 -37.62
C SER A 284 27.05 53.32 -39.12
N LYS A 285 25.94 53.86 -39.66
CA LYS A 285 25.84 54.35 -41.06
C LYS A 285 25.88 55.88 -41.17
N SER A 286 25.92 56.58 -40.04
CA SER A 286 25.93 58.05 -39.97
C SER A 286 27.32 58.61 -39.64
N GLN A 287 28.34 57.78 -39.70
CA GLN A 287 29.75 58.10 -39.51
C GLN A 287 30.50 57.60 -40.75
#